data_AF-A0A962T276-F1
#
_entry.id   AF-A0A962T276-F1
#
_cell.length_a   1.000
_cell.length_b   1.000
_cell.length_c   1.000
_cell.angle_alpha   90.00
_cell.angle_beta   90.00
_cell.angle_gamma   90.00
#
_symmetry.space_group_name_H-M   'P 1'
#
loop_
_entity.id
_entity.type
_entity.pdbx_description
1 polymer ?
#
loop_
_entity_poly.entity_id
_entity_poly.type
_entity_poly.pdbx_seq_one_letter_code
_entity_poly.pdbx_strand_id
1 'polypeptide(L)'
;MNDWQTIHIRSTPCAYPDQLTLQNTTVNAAVTHTACSSITAGSTYVVSAAGAATLRAGARITLQPGFRVQTGGRFRAWIDPCMRSEQ
;
A
#
# COMPACT_ATOMS: atom_id res chain seq x y z
N MET A 1 26.88 7.79 40.27
CA MET A 1 26.21 6.60 39.72
C MET A 1 25.55 7.05 38.44
N ASN A 2 26.15 6.69 37.30
CA ASN A 2 25.86 7.30 36.01
C ASN A 2 24.51 6.80 35.48
N ASP A 3 23.61 7.75 35.28
CA ASP A 3 22.34 7.58 34.59
C ASP A 3 22.63 7.53 33.08
N TRP A 4 22.89 6.33 32.58
CA TRP A 4 23.06 6.09 31.15
C TRP A 4 21.67 6.08 30.52
N GLN A 5 21.33 7.20 29.89
CA GLN A 5 20.06 7.44 29.23
C GLN A 5 19.74 6.32 28.23
N THR A 6 18.63 5.63 28.47
CA THR A 6 18.01 4.67 27.56
C THR A 6 17.76 5.34 26.21
N ILE A 7 18.56 5.00 25.20
CA ILE A 7 18.33 5.37 23.80
C ILE A 7 16.97 4.78 23.40
N HIS A 8 15.93 5.60 23.42
CA HIS A 8 14.70 5.29 22.71
C HIS A 8 14.95 5.68 21.26
N ILE A 9 15.48 4.75 20.46
CA ILE A 9 15.36 4.81 19.01
C ILE A 9 13.87 4.83 18.69
N ARG A 10 13.28 6.03 18.62
CA ARG A 10 11.95 6.19 18.03
C ARG A 10 12.14 6.01 16.54
N SER A 11 12.15 4.76 16.08
CA SER A 11 11.81 4.46 14.69
C SER A 11 10.46 5.11 14.47
N THR A 12 10.40 6.19 13.68
CA THR A 12 9.12 6.81 13.37
C THR A 12 8.28 5.75 12.67
N PRO A 13 7.21 5.24 13.32
CA PRO A 13 6.42 4.19 12.71
C PRO A 13 5.78 4.81 11.47
N CYS A 14 5.89 4.12 10.35
CA CYS A 14 5.21 4.55 9.15
C CYS A 14 3.71 4.72 9.46
N ALA A 15 3.12 5.85 9.04
CA ALA A 15 1.77 6.28 9.44
C ALA A 15 0.63 5.48 8.77
N TYR A 16 0.97 4.42 8.04
CA TYR A 16 0.06 3.60 7.25
C TYR A 16 0.01 2.18 7.84
N PRO A 17 -0.99 1.36 7.46
CA PRO A 17 -0.93 -0.07 7.79
C PRO A 17 0.33 -0.70 7.21
N ASP A 18 0.94 -1.64 7.96
CA ASP A 18 2.12 -2.37 7.47
C ASP A 18 1.78 -3.20 6.23
N GLN A 19 0.66 -3.93 6.30
CA GLN A 19 0.13 -4.71 5.20
C GLN A 19 -1.31 -4.30 4.91
N LEU A 20 -1.65 -4.15 3.63
CA LEU A 20 -3.01 -3.82 3.18
C LEU A 20 -3.49 -4.84 2.15
N THR A 21 -4.64 -5.44 2.42
CA THR A 21 -5.27 -6.39 1.49
C THR A 21 -6.56 -5.80 0.95
N LEU A 22 -6.63 -5.60 -0.37
CA LEU A 22 -7.76 -5.00 -1.06
C LEU A 22 -8.54 -6.13 -1.75
N GLN A 23 -9.76 -6.42 -1.29
CA GLN A 23 -10.60 -7.48 -1.84
C GLN A 23 -12.03 -6.94 -2.04
N ASN A 24 -12.80 -7.56 -2.95
CA ASN A 24 -14.23 -7.25 -3.13
C ASN A 24 -14.53 -5.76 -3.33
N THR A 25 -13.64 -5.04 -4.03
CA THR A 25 -13.69 -3.59 -4.17
C THR A 25 -13.75 -3.20 -5.63
N THR A 26 -14.71 -2.34 -5.99
CA THR A 26 -14.74 -1.69 -7.31
C THR A 26 -14.37 -0.22 -7.16
N VAL A 27 -13.30 0.19 -7.82
CA VAL A 27 -12.83 1.58 -7.84
C VAL A 27 -13.53 2.32 -8.97
N ASN A 28 -14.40 3.27 -8.61
CA ASN A 28 -15.18 4.09 -9.55
C ASN A 28 -14.72 5.55 -9.64
N ALA A 29 -13.72 5.94 -8.85
CA ALA A 29 -13.14 7.27 -8.84
C ALA A 29 -11.64 7.18 -8.53
N ALA A 30 -10.95 8.31 -8.44
CA ALA A 30 -9.54 8.33 -8.05
C ALA A 30 -9.36 7.90 -6.58
N VAL A 31 -8.48 6.93 -6.33
CA VAL A 31 -8.13 6.45 -4.98
C VAL A 31 -6.63 6.14 -4.90
N THR A 32 -6.06 6.42 -3.72
CA THR A 32 -4.69 6.01 -3.38
C THR A 32 -4.73 5.10 -2.17
N HIS A 33 -4.10 3.93 -2.29
CA HIS A 33 -3.89 2.99 -1.20
C HIS A 33 -2.40 2.96 -0.86
N THR A 34 -2.08 3.13 0.41
CA THR A 34 -0.70 3.17 0.90
C THR A 34 -0.50 2.15 2.02
N ALA A 35 0.61 1.43 1.97
CA ALA A 35 1.05 0.53 3.05
C ALA A 35 2.57 0.63 3.25
N CYS A 36 3.03 0.44 4.49
CA CYS A 36 4.44 0.57 4.85
C CYS A 36 5.29 -0.54 4.25
N SER A 37 4.77 -1.77 4.19
CA SER A 37 5.48 -2.94 3.69
C SER A 37 4.82 -3.46 2.42
N SER A 38 3.56 -3.89 2.49
CA SER A 38 2.94 -4.60 1.37
C SER A 38 1.49 -4.23 1.07
N ILE A 39 1.15 -4.25 -0.21
CA ILE A 39 -0.25 -4.23 -0.68
C ILE A 39 -0.54 -5.50 -1.46
N THR A 40 -1.65 -6.17 -1.15
CA THR A 40 -2.19 -7.27 -1.96
C THR A 40 -3.51 -6.84 -2.57
N ALA A 41 -3.55 -6.69 -3.89
CA ALA A 41 -4.81 -6.55 -4.62
C ALA A 41 -5.36 -7.95 -4.91
N GLY A 42 -6.38 -8.33 -4.16
CA GLY A 42 -6.98 -9.65 -4.15
C GLY A 42 -7.98 -9.89 -5.28
N SER A 43 -8.59 -11.08 -5.25
CA SER A 43 -9.64 -11.43 -6.19
C SER A 43 -10.75 -10.39 -6.14
N THR A 44 -11.26 -10.01 -7.32
CA THR A 44 -12.34 -9.01 -7.49
C THR A 44 -12.00 -7.56 -7.11
N TYR A 45 -10.72 -7.21 -6.98
CA TYR A 45 -10.32 -5.80 -7.05
C TYR A 45 -10.42 -5.32 -8.50
N VAL A 46 -11.44 -4.51 -8.79
CA VAL A 46 -11.77 -4.05 -10.14
C VAL A 46 -11.60 -2.54 -10.21
N VAL A 47 -10.74 -2.08 -11.12
CA VAL A 47 -10.71 -0.66 -11.49
C VAL A 47 -11.67 -0.46 -12.65
N SER A 48 -12.74 0.31 -12.44
CA SER A 48 -13.73 0.53 -13.49
C SER A 48 -13.24 1.50 -14.55
N ALA A 49 -14.00 1.65 -15.65
CA ALA A 49 -13.65 2.57 -16.73
C ALA A 49 -13.49 4.04 -16.27
N ALA A 50 -14.21 4.43 -15.22
CA ALA A 50 -14.10 5.76 -14.61
C ALA A 50 -13.08 5.81 -13.45
N GLY A 51 -12.59 4.64 -13.00
CA GLY A 51 -11.71 4.52 -11.85
C GLY A 51 -10.25 4.86 -12.14
N ALA A 52 -9.57 5.35 -11.10
CA ALA A 52 -8.12 5.51 -11.11
C ALA A 52 -7.53 5.04 -9.78
N ALA A 53 -6.88 3.88 -9.76
CA ALA A 53 -6.26 3.33 -8.55
C ALA A 53 -4.75 3.54 -8.55
N THR A 54 -4.24 4.06 -7.44
CA THR A 54 -2.80 4.12 -7.15
C THR A 54 -2.48 3.25 -5.94
N LEU A 55 -1.59 2.28 -6.10
CA LEU A 55 -1.06 1.46 -5.01
C LEU A 55 0.38 1.91 -4.71
N ARG A 56 0.67 2.23 -3.45
CA ARG A 56 2.00 2.65 -3.02
C ARG A 56 2.43 1.84 -1.80
N ALA A 57 3.45 0.98 -1.95
CA ALA A 57 3.92 0.08 -0.88
C ALA A 57 5.42 0.24 -0.65
N GLY A 58 5.92 0.01 0.56
CA GLY A 58 7.36 0.16 0.82
C GLY A 58 8.24 -0.97 0.28
N ALA A 59 7.71 -2.19 0.20
CA ALA A 59 8.48 -3.35 -0.24
C ALA A 59 7.81 -4.12 -1.39
N ARG A 60 6.48 -4.32 -1.34
CA ARG A 60 5.83 -5.25 -2.30
C ARG A 60 4.39 -4.87 -2.64
N ILE A 61 4.05 -5.00 -3.92
CA ILE A 61 2.66 -5.00 -4.39
C ILE A 61 2.41 -6.34 -5.09
N THR A 62 1.41 -7.08 -4.63
CA THR A 62 1.01 -8.37 -5.21
C THR A 62 -0.35 -8.21 -5.87
N LEU A 63 -0.44 -8.50 -7.17
CA LEU A 63 -1.70 -8.57 -7.90
C LEU A 63 -2.10 -10.04 -8.02
N GLN A 64 -3.17 -10.42 -7.32
CA GLN A 64 -3.66 -11.80 -7.35
C GLN A 64 -4.56 -12.04 -8.58
N PRO A 65 -4.70 -13.30 -9.01
CA PRO A 65 -5.68 -13.66 -10.03
C PRO A 65 -7.08 -13.10 -9.72
N GLY A 66 -7.73 -12.52 -10.72
CA GLY A 66 -9.01 -11.83 -10.58
C GLY A 66 -8.91 -10.32 -10.36
N PHE A 67 -7.71 -9.78 -10.11
CA PHE A 67 -7.45 -8.35 -10.32
C PHE A 67 -7.67 -8.00 -11.79
N ARG A 68 -8.39 -6.89 -12.07
CA ARG A 68 -8.59 -6.41 -13.44
C ARG A 68 -8.80 -4.90 -13.49
N VAL A 69 -8.36 -4.32 -14.60
CA VAL A 69 -8.64 -2.94 -14.97
C VAL A 69 -9.53 -2.98 -16.21
N GLN A 70 -10.70 -2.37 -16.12
CA GLN A 70 -11.60 -2.26 -17.27
C GLN A 70 -11.06 -1.26 -18.29
N THR A 71 -11.41 -1.42 -19.57
CA THR A 71 -11.06 -0.48 -20.63
C THR A 71 -11.45 0.95 -20.22
N GLY A 72 -10.49 1.88 -20.30
CA GLY A 72 -10.64 3.27 -19.86
C GLY A 72 -10.17 3.54 -18.43
N GLY A 73 -10.14 2.51 -17.58
CA GLY A 73 -9.65 2.61 -16.20
C GLY A 73 -8.14 2.83 -16.13
N ARG A 74 -7.68 3.43 -15.03
CA ARG A 74 -6.25 3.72 -14.81
C ARG A 74 -5.72 3.04 -13.57
N PHE A 75 -4.58 2.39 -13.70
CA PHE A 75 -3.90 1.74 -12.59
C PHE A 75 -2.43 2.15 -12.54
N ARG A 76 -1.96 2.49 -11.35
CA ARG A 76 -0.55 2.80 -11.07
C ARG A 76 -0.12 2.04 -9.82
N ALA A 77 1.09 1.53 -9.84
CA ALA A 77 1.70 0.84 -8.72
C ALA A 77 3.14 1.35 -8.54
N TRP A 78 3.50 1.70 -7.32
CA TRP A 78 4.83 2.19 -6.98
C TRP A 78 5.35 1.55 -5.71
N ILE A 79 6.61 1.12 -5.77
CA ILE A 79 7.37 0.74 -4.57
C ILE A 79 8.14 1.96 -4.12
N ASP A 80 7.95 2.35 -2.86
CA ASP A 80 8.66 3.46 -2.25
C ASP A 80 9.36 2.99 -0.96
N PRO A 81 10.64 2.58 -1.06
CA PRO A 81 11.40 2.06 0.07
C PRO A 81 11.50 3.02 1.25
N CYS A 82 11.35 4.34 1.05
CA CYS A 82 11.39 5.32 2.13
C CYS A 82 10.19 5.21 3.09
N MET A 83 9.11 4.53 2.68
CA MET A 83 7.97 4.25 3.57
C MET A 83 8.19 3.04 4.47
N ARG A 84 9.19 2.22 4.16
CA ARG A 84 9.51 1.06 4.98
C ARG A 84 10.18 1.58 6.24
N SER A 85 9.50 1.44 7.38
CA SER A 85 10.15 1.69 8.68
C SER A 85 11.30 0.68 8.81
N GLU A 86 12.52 1.18 8.98
CA GLU A 86 13.66 0.36 9.42
C GLU A 86 13.29 -0.17 10.81
N GLN A 87 13.01 -1.47 10.88
CA GLN A 87 12.83 -2.21 12.13
C GLN A 87 14.18 -2.65 12.65
#